data_AF-A0A530BJG8-F1
#
_entry.id   AF-A0A530BJG8-F1
#
_cell.length_a   1.000
_cell.length_b   1.000
_cell.length_c   1.000
_cell.angle_alpha   90.00
_cell.angle_beta   90.00
_cell.angle_gamma   90.00
#
_symmetry.space_group_name_H-M   'P 1'
#
loop_
_entity.id
_entity.type
_entity.pdbx_description
1 polymer ?
#
loop_
_entity_poly.entity_id
_entity_poly.type
_entity_poly.pdbx_seq_one_letter_code
_entity_poly.pdbx_strand_id
1 'polypeptide(L)' 'MEPGTEVRTWLAPAKINLALHVTGRRDDGYHLIDSLAVF' A
#
# COMPACT_ATOMS: atom_id res chain seq x y z
N MET A 1 17.24 -33.62 2.15
CA MET A 1 17.84 -32.27 2.02
C MET A 1 16.71 -31.40 1.52
N GLU A 2 16.09 -30.65 2.43
CA GLU A 2 14.94 -29.81 2.10
C GLU A 2 15.35 -28.80 1.02
N PRO A 3 14.56 -28.61 -0.05
CA PRO A 3 14.86 -27.61 -1.06
C PRO A 3 14.93 -26.24 -0.37
N GLY A 4 16.13 -25.66 -0.36
CA GLY A 4 16.39 -24.39 0.32
C GLY A 4 15.50 -23.29 -0.25
N THR A 5 14.96 -22.46 0.63
CA THR A 5 14.17 -21.28 0.30
C THR A 5 14.88 -20.46 -0.80
N GLU A 6 14.31 -20.49 -2.01
CA GLU A 6 14.82 -19.71 -3.14
C GLU A 6 14.46 -18.23 -2.93
N VAL A 7 15.48 -17.37 -2.85
CA VAL A 7 15.27 -15.91 -2.80
C VAL A 7 14.87 -15.43 -4.19
N ARG A 8 13.70 -14.80 -4.28
CA ARG A 8 13.17 -14.22 -5.52
C ARG A 8 13.24 -12.70 -5.46
N THR A 9 13.56 -12.06 -6.59
CA THR A 9 13.63 -10.61 -6.72
C THR A 9 12.63 -10.12 -7.76
N TRP A 10 11.89 -9.06 -7.43
CA TRP A 10 10.94 -8.38 -8.31
C TRP A 10 11.06 -6.86 -8.16
N LEU A 11 10.60 -6.13 -9.18
CA LEU A 11 10.43 -4.68 -9.08
C LEU A 11 9.24 -4.37 -8.15
N ALA A 12 9.45 -3.48 -7.19
CA ALA A 12 8.44 -2.96 -6.27
C ALA A 12 8.43 -1.43 -6.36
N PRO A 13 7.72 -0.84 -7.35
CA PRO A 13 7.73 0.60 -7.53
C PRO A 13 7.14 1.32 -6.31
N ALA A 14 7.76 2.44 -5.94
CA ALA A 14 7.23 3.33 -4.92
C ALA A 14 6.04 4.12 -5.47
N LYS A 15 5.22 4.69 -4.58
CA LYS A 15 4.14 5.60 -4.96
C LYS A 15 4.15 6.84 -4.09
N ILE A 16 3.57 7.91 -4.60
CA ILE A 16 3.29 9.14 -3.83
C ILE A 16 1.81 9.50 -3.97
N ASN A 17 1.22 10.00 -2.88
CA ASN A 17 -0.09 10.64 -2.93
C ASN A 17 0.14 12.14 -3.13
N LEU A 18 -0.27 12.69 -4.27
CA LEU A 18 -0.21 14.13 -4.54
C LEU A 18 -1.28 14.90 -3.77
N ALA A 19 -2.39 14.23 -3.43
CA ALA A 19 -3.39 14.71 -2.49
C ALA A 19 -3.90 13.53 -1.66
N LEU A 20 -4.16 13.77 -0.37
CA LEU A 20 -4.78 12.81 0.53
C LEU A 20 -5.71 13.54 1.49
N HIS A 21 -6.99 13.19 1.46
CA HIS A 21 -8.01 13.76 2.31
C HIS A 21 -8.70 12.65 3.09
N VAL A 22 -8.66 12.77 4.41
CA VAL A 22 -9.44 11.92 5.32
C VAL A 22 -10.84 12.50 5.42
N THR A 23 -11.85 11.74 4.98
CA THR A 23 -13.23 12.23 4.87
C THR A 23 -14.15 11.71 5.97
N GLY A 24 -13.71 10.75 6.77
CA GLY A 24 -14.48 10.22 7.88
C GLY A 24 -13.80 9.04 8.57
N ARG A 25 -14.44 8.54 9.63
CA ARG A 25 -13.99 7.38 10.40
C ARG A 25 -15.03 6.27 10.30
N ARG A 26 -14.55 5.06 10.01
CA ARG A 26 -15.36 3.83 9.99
C ARG A 26 -15.47 3.26 11.41
N ASP A 27 -16.50 2.47 11.60
CA ASP A 27 -16.79 1.68 12.80
C ASP A 27 -15.74 0.58 13.07
N ASP A 28 -15.01 0.13 12.04
CA ASP A 28 -13.87 -0.80 12.17
C ASP A 28 -12.54 -0.14 12.58
N GLY A 29 -12.53 1.17 12.81
CA GLY A 29 -11.36 1.92 13.25
C GLY A 29 -10.48 2.49 12.14
N TYR A 30 -10.78 2.22 10.86
CA TYR A 30 -10.12 2.84 9.71
C TYR A 30 -10.76 4.19 9.34
N HIS A 31 -10.15 4.87 8.35
CA HIS A 31 -10.64 6.12 7.80
C HIS A 31 -11.16 5.94 6.37
N LEU A 32 -12.18 6.72 6.02
CA LEU A 32 -12.52 6.96 4.63
C LEU A 32 -11.49 7.94 4.05
N ILE A 33 -10.95 7.63 2.88
CA ILE A 33 -9.89 8.40 2.24
C ILE A 33 -10.29 8.69 0.80
N ASP A 34 -10.14 9.95 0.40
CA ASP A 34 -10.06 10.38 -1.00
C ASP A 34 -8.61 10.76 -1.32
N SER A 35 -8.08 10.32 -2.47
CA SER A 35 -6.65 10.44 -2.77
C SER A 35 -6.35 10.50 -4.27
N LEU A 36 -5.36 11.31 -4.64
CA LEU A 36 -4.74 11.32 -5.97
C LEU A 36 -3.34 10.68 -5.87
N ALA A 37 -3.14 9.53 -6.51
CA ALA A 37 -1.90 8.77 -6.44
C ALA A 37 -1.20 8.66 -7.79
N VAL A 38 0.13 8.64 -7.77
CA VAL A 38 0.99 8.30 -8.93
C VAL A 38 2.02 7.25 -8.53
N PHE A 39 2.40 6.41 -9.51
CA PHE A 39 3.24 5.21 -9.37
C PHE A 39 4.43 5.27 -10.33
#